data_AF-A0A957KX78-F1
#
_entry.id   AF-A0A957KX78-F1
#
_cell.length_a   1.000
_cell.length_b   1.000
_cell.length_c   1.000
_cell.angle_alpha   90.00
_cell.angle_beta   90.00
_cell.angle_gamma   90.00
#
_symmetry.space_group_name_H-M   'P 1'
#
loop_
_entity.id
_entity.type
_entity.pdbx_description
1 polymer ?
#
loop_
_entity_poly.entity_id
_entity_poly.type
_entity_poly.pdbx_seq_one_letter_code
_entity_poly.pdbx_strand_id
1 'polypeptide(L)'
;MAKQNFSLGPSPLITIADCAGSLVVQAWDRDEIALKGDDVQVEEKAEGKGLTMHSRSDLKLMAPAGASLVIQQAHSDLLIKGIQGHILVEKAYADVILRDAGDADLHEVHADLAVRHTTGQL
;
A
#
# COMPACT_ATOMS: atom_id res chain seq x y z
N MET A 1 -10.00 8.86 13.75
CA MET A 1 -9.01 8.85 12.66
C MET A 1 -7.75 9.60 13.08
N ALA A 2 -6.75 8.86 13.55
CA ALA A 2 -5.42 9.39 13.76
C ALA A 2 -4.74 9.67 12.41
N LYS A 3 -3.86 10.68 12.37
CA LYS A 3 -3.04 11.02 11.21
C LYS A 3 -1.57 11.04 11.62
N GLN A 4 -0.73 10.36 10.86
CA GLN A 4 0.73 10.32 11.09
C GLN A 4 1.45 10.57 9.77
N ASN A 5 2.64 11.19 9.85
CA ASN A 5 3.45 11.53 8.69
C ASN A 5 4.89 11.05 8.93
N PHE A 6 5.50 10.45 7.91
CA PHE A 6 6.87 9.94 7.94
C PHE A 6 7.64 10.47 6.73
N SER A 7 8.90 10.86 6.91
CA SER A 7 9.75 11.34 5.81
C SER A 7 10.86 10.32 5.57
N LEU A 8 10.67 9.46 4.55
CA LEU A 8 11.58 8.35 4.21
C LEU A 8 12.14 8.46 2.78
N GLY A 9 12.01 9.64 2.17
CA GLY A 9 12.47 9.92 0.81
C GLY A 9 11.49 9.50 -0.30
N PRO A 10 11.92 9.55 -1.57
CA PRO A 10 11.05 9.37 -2.75
C PRO A 10 10.73 7.90 -3.09
N SER A 11 11.48 6.94 -2.56
CA SER A 11 11.32 5.51 -2.85
C SER A 11 11.36 4.63 -1.59
N PRO A 12 10.46 4.85 -0.63
CA PRO A 12 10.41 4.04 0.58
C PRO A 12 9.82 2.66 0.33
N LEU A 13 10.21 1.68 1.14
CA LEU A 13 9.56 0.38 1.20
C LEU A 13 8.44 0.40 2.24
N ILE A 14 7.21 0.13 1.83
CA ILE A 14 6.05 0.11 2.73
C ILE A 14 5.49 -1.30 2.76
N THR A 15 5.51 -1.91 3.93
CA THR A 15 4.95 -3.24 4.19
C THR A 15 3.65 -3.10 4.97
N ILE A 16 2.54 -3.53 4.40
CA ILE A 16 1.27 -3.71 5.10
C ILE A 16 1.14 -5.20 5.41
N ALA A 17 1.42 -5.55 6.66
CA ALA A 17 1.45 -6.95 7.08
C ALA A 17 0.04 -7.51 7.29
N ASP A 18 -0.89 -6.70 7.80
CA ASP A 18 -2.29 -7.07 7.95
C ASP A 18 -3.20 -5.82 7.94
N CYS A 19 -4.26 -5.85 7.14
CA CYS A 19 -5.30 -4.83 7.14
C CYS A 19 -6.69 -5.48 7.09
N ALA A 20 -7.42 -5.41 8.21
CA ALA A 20 -8.74 -5.99 8.32
C ALA A 20 -9.84 -5.18 7.60
N GLY A 21 -9.66 -3.86 7.50
CA GLY A 21 -10.56 -2.96 6.79
C GLY A 21 -10.18 -2.74 5.33
N SER A 22 -10.76 -1.71 4.71
CA SER A 22 -10.43 -1.32 3.34
C SER A 22 -9.06 -0.64 3.30
N LEU A 23 -8.19 -1.07 2.38
CA LEU A 23 -6.86 -0.53 2.19
C LEU A 23 -6.80 0.35 0.94
N VAL A 24 -6.51 1.63 1.12
CA VAL A 24 -6.33 2.57 0.02
C VAL A 24 -4.93 3.13 0.05
N VAL A 25 -4.15 2.89 -1.00
CA VAL A 25 -2.83 3.47 -1.19
C VAL A 25 -2.83 4.37 -2.42
N GLN A 26 -2.47 5.63 -2.25
CA GLN A 26 -2.46 6.61 -3.33
C GLN A 26 -1.13 7.37 -3.39
N ALA A 27 -0.58 7.48 -4.60
CA ALA A 27 0.58 8.31 -4.86
C ALA A 27 0.26 9.81 -4.77
N TRP A 28 1.26 10.60 -4.36
CA TRP A 28 1.22 12.06 -4.36
C TRP A 28 2.60 12.67 -4.67
N ASP A 29 2.64 13.99 -4.87
CA ASP A 29 3.85 14.73 -5.26
C ASP A 29 4.73 15.14 -4.07
N ARG A 30 4.78 14.33 -3.00
CA ARG A 30 5.58 14.60 -1.79
C ARG A 30 6.45 13.40 -1.44
N ASP A 31 7.67 13.67 -0.97
CA ASP A 31 8.62 12.67 -0.45
C ASP A 31 8.34 12.31 1.02
N GLU A 32 7.06 12.19 1.34
CA GLU A 32 6.53 11.86 2.65
C GLU A 32 5.50 10.76 2.50
N ILE A 33 5.26 10.03 3.59
CA ILE A 33 4.17 9.09 3.72
C ILE A 33 3.19 9.67 4.72
N ALA A 34 1.94 9.90 4.32
CA ALA A 34 0.86 10.22 5.25
C ALA A 34 -0.05 9.02 5.44
N LEU A 35 -0.24 8.67 6.69
CA LEU A 35 -1.10 7.61 7.14
C LEU A 35 -2.34 8.19 7.81
N LYS A 36 -3.51 7.66 7.47
CA LYS A 36 -4.77 7.96 8.14
C LYS A 36 -5.53 6.67 8.38
N GLY A 37 -5.82 6.38 9.64
CA GLY A 37 -6.56 5.20 10.06
C GLY A 37 -6.82 5.24 11.56
N ASP A 38 -7.55 4.24 12.04
CA ASP A 38 -7.76 4.01 13.47
C ASP A 38 -7.16 2.66 13.86
N ASP A 39 -6.67 2.55 15.10
CA ASP A 39 -6.00 1.34 15.61
C ASP A 39 -4.90 0.82 14.65
N VAL A 40 -4.02 1.74 14.22
CA VAL A 40 -2.90 1.44 13.34
C VAL A 40 -1.62 1.37 14.15
N GLN A 41 -0.93 0.24 14.06
CA GLN A 41 0.41 0.05 14.61
C GLN A 41 1.42 0.21 13.47
N VAL A 42 2.40 1.08 13.68
CA VAL A 42 3.45 1.36 12.69
C VAL A 42 4.79 1.07 13.34
N GLU A 43 5.59 0.24 12.67
CA GLU A 43 6.95 -0.08 13.05
C GLU A 43 7.90 0.40 11.96
N GLU A 44 8.84 1.26 12.33
CA GLU A 44 9.90 1.68 11.42
C GLU A 44 10.96 0.57 11.29
N LYS A 45 11.30 0.19 10.06
CA LYS A 45 12.41 -0.74 9.84
C LYS A 45 13.74 -0.09 10.22
N ALA A 46 14.65 -0.89 10.78
CA ALA A 46 16.01 -0.47 11.07
C ALA A 46 16.65 0.22 9.84
N GLU A 47 17.40 1.30 10.09
CA GLU A 47 17.98 2.21 9.08
C GLU A 47 17.01 3.21 8.39
N GLY A 48 15.72 3.27 8.78
CA GLY A 48 14.81 4.32 8.30
C GLY A 48 14.48 4.23 6.81
N LYS A 49 14.53 3.03 6.23
CA LYS A 49 14.27 2.80 4.79
C LYS A 49 12.87 2.24 4.51
N GLY A 50 12.07 1.99 5.54
CA GLY A 50 10.72 1.48 5.33
C GLY A 50 9.85 1.43 6.58
N LEU A 51 8.56 1.20 6.35
CA LEU A 51 7.54 1.09 7.39
C LEU A 51 6.87 -0.28 7.30
N THR A 52 6.58 -0.86 8.45
CA THR A 52 5.68 -2.01 8.58
C THR A 52 4.42 -1.56 9.31
N MET A 53 3.25 -1.90 8.78
CA MET A 53 1.97 -1.41 9.29
C MET A 53 1.00 -2.56 9.51
N HIS A 54 0.28 -2.48 10.62
CA HIS A 54 -0.85 -3.35 10.94
C HIS A 54 -2.06 -2.48 11.27
N SER A 55 -3.22 -2.79 10.70
CA SER A 55 -4.45 -2.07 11.04
C SER A 55 -5.64 -3.02 11.16
N ARG A 56 -6.43 -2.84 12.23
CA ARG A 56 -7.69 -3.56 12.44
C ARG A 56 -8.90 -2.83 11.82
N SER A 57 -8.68 -1.71 11.13
CA SER A 57 -9.73 -0.92 10.50
C SER A 57 -9.29 -0.44 9.12
N ASP A 58 -10.03 0.48 8.53
CA ASP A 58 -9.68 1.09 7.25
C ASP A 58 -8.36 1.86 7.34
N LEU A 59 -7.50 1.63 6.36
CA LEU A 59 -6.20 2.28 6.26
C LEU A 59 -6.10 3.05 4.95
N LYS A 60 -5.84 4.35 5.06
CA LYS A 60 -5.56 5.22 3.92
C LYS A 60 -4.12 5.72 4.00
N LEU A 61 -3.38 5.46 2.94
CA LEU A 61 -1.98 5.81 2.81
C LEU A 61 -1.80 6.73 1.60
N MET A 62 -1.12 7.84 1.83
CA MET A 62 -0.56 8.65 0.75
C MET A 62 0.95 8.47 0.78
N ALA A 63 1.54 8.08 -0.35
CA ALA A 63 2.96 7.77 -0.45
C ALA A 63 3.57 8.40 -1.71
N PRO A 64 4.89 8.59 -1.78
CA PRO A 64 5.55 9.03 -3.00
C PRO A 64 5.29 8.03 -4.14
N ALA A 65 5.21 8.51 -5.39
CA ALA A 65 4.98 7.64 -6.55
C ALA A 65 6.05 6.54 -6.69
N GLY A 66 7.30 6.81 -6.30
CA GLY A 66 8.39 5.83 -6.35
C GLY A 66 8.41 4.81 -5.20
N ALA A 67 7.43 4.83 -4.30
CA ALA A 67 7.36 3.88 -3.20
C ALA A 67 7.13 2.44 -3.69
N SER A 68 7.74 1.47 -3.01
CA SER A 68 7.46 0.05 -3.22
C SER A 68 6.52 -0.46 -2.14
N LEU A 69 5.56 -1.29 -2.51
CA LEU A 69 4.52 -1.79 -1.62
C LEU A 69 4.63 -3.31 -1.48
N VAL A 70 4.52 -3.79 -0.25
CA VAL A 70 4.35 -5.21 0.07
C VAL A 70 3.11 -5.34 0.92
N ILE A 71 2.05 -5.96 0.38
CA ILE A 71 0.79 -6.20 1.06
C ILE A 71 0.70 -7.70 1.31
N GLN A 72 0.88 -8.10 2.56
CA GLN A 72 0.84 -9.51 2.91
C GLN A 72 -0.60 -9.99 3.01
N GLN A 73 -1.47 -9.23 3.69
CA GLN A 73 -2.88 -9.57 3.84
C GLN A 73 -3.76 -8.31 3.81
N ALA A 74 -4.72 -8.28 2.88
CA ALA A 74 -5.83 -7.33 2.84
C ALA A 74 -7.15 -8.10 2.88
N HIS A 75 -7.94 -7.93 3.94
CA HIS A 75 -9.17 -8.70 4.17
C HIS A 75 -10.39 -8.11 3.48
N SER A 76 -10.39 -6.81 3.21
CA SER A 76 -11.41 -6.09 2.46
C SER A 76 -10.80 -5.49 1.19
N ASP A 77 -11.56 -4.65 0.49
CA ASP A 77 -11.15 -4.02 -0.76
C ASP A 77 -9.78 -3.34 -0.69
N LEU A 78 -8.98 -3.59 -1.72
CA LEU A 78 -7.66 -3.02 -1.92
C LEU A 78 -7.69 -2.09 -3.14
N LEU A 79 -7.37 -0.81 -2.94
CA LEU A 79 -7.17 0.16 -4.01
C LEU A 79 -5.75 0.69 -3.98
N ILE A 80 -5.00 0.49 -5.05
CA ILE A 80 -3.67 1.09 -5.25
C ILE A 80 -3.73 1.99 -6.47
N LYS A 81 -3.30 3.24 -6.30
CA LYS A 81 -3.35 4.25 -7.36
C LYS A 81 -2.06 5.06 -7.49
N GLY A 82 -1.46 5.06 -8.67
CA GLY A 82 -0.35 5.97 -9.03
C GLY A 82 1.04 5.51 -8.57
N ILE A 83 1.16 4.34 -7.93
CA ILE A 83 2.42 3.83 -7.39
C ILE A 83 3.22 3.19 -8.52
N GLN A 84 4.43 3.69 -8.78
CA GLN A 84 5.33 3.26 -9.85
C GLN A 84 6.44 2.33 -9.38
N GLY A 85 6.72 2.27 -8.07
CA GLY A 85 7.59 1.23 -7.52
C GLY A 85 6.94 -0.15 -7.60
N HIS A 86 7.70 -1.17 -7.21
CA HIS A 86 7.22 -2.55 -7.23
C HIS A 86 6.08 -2.75 -6.22
N ILE A 87 5.03 -3.44 -6.66
CA ILE A 87 3.85 -3.75 -5.83
C ILE A 87 3.74 -5.27 -5.69
N LEU A 88 3.93 -5.79 -4.49
CA LEU A 88 3.67 -7.19 -4.18
C LEU A 88 2.38 -7.30 -3.35
N VAL A 89 1.43 -8.11 -3.82
CA VAL A 89 0.23 -8.50 -3.06
C VAL A 89 0.27 -10.01 -2.86
N GLU A 90 0.55 -10.46 -1.63
CA GLU A 90 0.57 -11.88 -1.30
C GLU A 90 -0.87 -12.43 -1.23
N LYS A 91 -1.76 -11.79 -0.45
CA LYS A 91 -3.16 -12.20 -0.32
C LYS A 91 -4.12 -11.02 -0.24
N ALA A 92 -5.13 -11.02 -1.09
CA ALA A 92 -6.29 -10.15 -1.02
C ALA A 92 -7.58 -11.00 -1.01
N TYR A 93 -8.38 -10.85 0.04
CA TYR A 93 -9.59 -11.66 0.24
C TYR A 93 -10.84 -11.08 -0.47
N ALA A 94 -10.80 -9.78 -0.80
CA ALA A 94 -11.86 -9.08 -1.51
C ALA A 94 -11.32 -8.44 -2.81
N ASP A 95 -12.00 -7.42 -3.32
CA ASP A 95 -11.70 -6.84 -4.63
C ASP A 95 -10.37 -6.09 -4.62
N VAL A 96 -9.61 -6.22 -5.71
CA VAL A 96 -8.35 -5.51 -5.92
C VAL A 96 -8.46 -4.60 -7.13
N ILE A 97 -8.20 -3.32 -6.92
CA ILE A 97 -8.15 -2.31 -7.96
C ILE A 97 -6.74 -1.74 -8.04
N LEU A 98 -6.06 -2.00 -9.15
CA LEU A 98 -4.78 -1.37 -9.49
C LEU A 98 -5.01 -0.33 -10.58
N ARG A 99 -4.61 0.92 -10.33
CA ARG A 99 -4.72 2.00 -11.30
C ARG A 99 -3.42 2.78 -11.41
N ASP A 100 -2.98 3.06 -12.63
CA ASP A 100 -1.79 3.89 -12.88
C ASP A 100 -0.58 3.33 -12.09
N ALA A 101 -0.37 2.01 -12.17
CA ALA A 101 0.57 1.26 -11.35
C ALA A 101 1.80 0.79 -12.15
N GLY A 102 2.96 0.66 -11.48
CA GLY A 102 4.19 0.11 -12.05
C GLY A 102 4.16 -1.40 -12.19
N ASP A 103 5.31 -2.06 -11.94
CA ASP A 103 5.38 -3.52 -11.86
C ASP A 103 4.59 -4.02 -10.64
N ALA A 104 3.76 -5.05 -10.84
CA ALA A 104 2.95 -5.64 -9.80
C ALA A 104 2.97 -7.17 -9.86
N ASP A 105 3.19 -7.82 -8.72
CA ASP A 105 3.06 -9.26 -8.53
C ASP A 105 1.88 -9.53 -7.59
N LEU A 106 0.85 -10.22 -8.07
CA LEU A 106 -0.30 -10.63 -7.25
C LEU A 106 -0.36 -12.15 -7.19
N HIS A 107 -0.33 -12.70 -5.98
CA HIS A 107 -0.35 -14.15 -5.79
C HIS A 107 -1.77 -14.70 -5.62
N GLU A 108 -2.46 -14.31 -4.54
CA GLU A 108 -3.80 -14.80 -4.23
C GLU A 108 -4.80 -13.62 -4.19
N VAL A 109 -5.75 -13.59 -5.14
CA VAL A 109 -6.90 -12.69 -5.13
C VAL A 109 -8.17 -13.55 -5.13
N HIS A 110 -8.97 -13.46 -4.08
CA HIS A 110 -10.13 -14.34 -3.88
C HIS A 110 -11.45 -13.80 -4.48
N ALA A 111 -11.49 -12.52 -4.86
CA ALA A 111 -12.63 -11.88 -5.51
C ALA A 111 -12.22 -11.25 -6.86
N ASP A 112 -12.70 -10.07 -7.21
CA ASP A 112 -12.46 -9.47 -8.52
C ASP A 112 -11.13 -8.69 -8.57
N LEU A 113 -10.40 -8.84 -9.68
CA LEU A 113 -9.21 -8.05 -9.98
C LEU A 113 -9.49 -7.10 -11.15
N ALA A 114 -9.39 -5.79 -10.90
CA ALA A 114 -9.49 -4.75 -11.91
C ALA A 114 -8.17 -3.99 -12.05
N VAL A 115 -7.53 -4.11 -13.21
CA VAL A 115 -6.27 -3.42 -13.51
C VAL A 115 -6.50 -2.40 -14.62
N ARG A 116 -6.01 -1.18 -14.41
CA ARG A 116 -6.13 -0.09 -15.40
C ARG A 116 -4.86 0.74 -15.47
N HIS A 117 -4.30 0.84 -16.67
CA HIS A 117 -3.08 1.62 -16.95
C HIS A 117 -1.90 1.17 -16.08
N THR A 118 -1.47 -0.08 -16.24
CA THR A 118 -0.18 -0.52 -15.73
C THR A 118 0.92 -0.20 -16.75
N THR A 119 2.02 0.38 -16.29
CA THR A 119 3.20 0.70 -17.10
C THR A 119 4.25 -0.42 -17.06
N GLY A 120 4.15 -1.31 -16.06
CA GLY A 120 5.03 -2.44 -15.84
C GLY A 120 4.41 -3.80 -16.18
N GLN A 121 5.05 -4.85 -15.68
CA GLN A 121 4.56 -6.22 -15.75
C GLN A 121 3.52 -6.49 -14.65
N LEU A 122 2.61 -7.42 -14.92
CA LEU A 122 1.58 -7.93 -14.03
C LEU A 122 1.65 -9.46 -14.00
#